data_AF-A0ABD0JT62-F1
#
_entry.id   AF-A0ABD0JT62-F1
#
_cell.length_a   1.000
_cell.length_b   1.000
_cell.length_c   1.000
_cell.angle_alpha   90.00
_cell.angle_beta   90.00
_cell.angle_gamma   90.00
#
_symmetry.space_group_name_H-M   'P 1'
#
loop_
_entity.id
_entity.type
_entity.pdbx_description
1 polymer ?
#
loop_
_entity_poly.entity_id
_entity_poly.type
_entity_poly.pdbx_seq_one_letter_code
_entity_poly.pdbx_strand_id
1 'polypeptide(L)'
;MLNVLSFVHQDLREGFEAEAAATGQERLILSAAVAAGYDKVEAGYDVPQINRYLDYINLMSYDLRGAWDSFVGHNSPLFGAIDRTGNTDTLSVSAVTMNWVNRGASREKLLVGLPTYGRVFRLSDPTDTEPFAPASGAGTRGTYTREAGFLSYYEICTLINQGGYTTKRDTNALVPYAYSGDQWISYDDIESLRTKMTWMNDNGFGGAMVWAVELDDFPYNGSPLCGQGPYPLLTAISRCLMDGVQCAPEGPMPTTPVPPPTSPTPVPVTTPTTQQPTTPVVVTSPSTSKQQQTTYCPSLLIVLTSVTLLEIAVHGYVGLC
;
A
#
# COMPACT_ATOMS: atom_id res chain seq x y z
N MET A 1 32.34 7.09 2.87
CA MET A 1 31.82 5.75 2.56
C MET A 1 31.22 5.83 1.17
N LEU A 2 31.65 5.01 0.21
CA LEU A 2 31.05 4.99 -1.13
C LEU A 2 29.62 4.48 -1.01
N ASN A 3 28.64 5.35 -1.18
CA ASN A 3 27.23 4.95 -1.17
C ASN A 3 26.90 4.34 -2.53
N VAL A 4 26.88 3.00 -2.59
CA VAL A 4 26.57 2.22 -3.80
C VAL A 4 25.25 2.66 -4.45
N LEU A 5 24.28 3.09 -3.64
CA LEU A 5 22.98 3.55 -4.11
C LEU A 5 23.10 4.84 -4.96
N SER A 6 23.96 5.77 -4.53
CA SER A 6 24.21 7.01 -5.28
C SER A 6 24.86 6.74 -6.64
N PHE A 7 25.76 5.75 -6.70
CA PHE A 7 26.39 5.33 -7.94
C PHE A 7 25.38 4.70 -8.91
N VAL A 8 24.50 3.81 -8.42
CA VAL A 8 23.45 3.19 -9.25
C VAL A 8 22.50 4.24 -9.82
N HIS A 9 22.07 5.23 -9.01
CA HIS A 9 21.21 6.29 -9.51
C HIS A 9 21.90 7.19 -10.55
N GLN A 10 23.18 7.49 -10.35
CA GLN A 10 23.97 8.23 -11.32
C GLN A 10 24.07 7.49 -12.65
N ASP A 11 24.53 6.24 -12.63
CA ASP A 11 24.73 5.43 -13.83
C ASP A 11 23.43 5.22 -14.61
N LEU A 12 22.31 4.94 -13.91
CA LEU A 12 20.99 4.82 -14.56
C LEU A 12 20.56 6.14 -15.19
N ARG A 13 20.76 7.26 -14.50
CA ARG A 13 20.39 8.58 -15.02
C ARG A 13 21.18 8.94 -16.27
N GLU A 14 22.50 8.75 -16.24
CA GLU A 14 23.38 9.00 -17.37
C GLU A 14 23.06 8.06 -18.55
N GLY A 15 22.77 6.79 -18.26
CA GLY A 15 22.32 5.83 -19.26
C GLY A 15 21.01 6.21 -19.93
N PHE A 16 20.02 6.67 -19.16
CA PHE A 16 18.75 7.14 -19.71
C PHE A 16 18.92 8.42 -20.55
N GLU A 17 19.78 9.35 -20.13
CA GLU A 17 20.10 10.55 -20.91
C GLU A 17 20.80 10.20 -22.24
N ALA A 18 21.73 9.24 -22.22
CA ALA A 18 22.43 8.79 -23.41
C ALA A 18 21.49 8.07 -24.41
N GLU A 19 20.58 7.23 -23.91
CA GLU A 19 19.59 6.53 -24.75
C GLU A 19 18.67 7.54 -25.45
N ALA A 20 18.11 8.50 -24.70
CA ALA A 20 17.25 9.54 -25.24
C ALA A 20 17.94 10.37 -26.33
N ALA A 21 19.21 10.72 -26.11
CA ALA A 21 20.02 11.44 -27.09
C ALA A 21 20.29 10.61 -28.36
N ALA A 22 20.45 9.29 -28.23
CA ALA A 22 20.74 8.40 -29.35
C ALA A 22 19.49 8.06 -30.19
N THR A 23 18.32 7.91 -29.54
CA THR A 23 17.08 7.50 -30.21
C THR A 23 16.17 8.66 -30.58
N GLY A 24 16.37 9.83 -29.97
CA GLY A 24 15.49 11.00 -30.12
C GLY A 24 14.15 10.83 -29.39
N GLN A 25 13.99 9.81 -28.55
CA GLN A 25 12.82 9.60 -27.71
C GLN A 25 12.91 10.43 -26.42
N GLU A 26 11.78 10.56 -25.71
CA GLU A 26 11.78 11.15 -24.37
C GLU A 26 12.56 10.26 -23.40
N ARG A 27 13.33 10.89 -22.50
CA ARG A 27 14.12 10.18 -21.50
C ARG A 27 13.22 9.40 -20.55
N LEU A 28 13.58 8.15 -20.28
CA LEU A 28 12.95 7.33 -19.24
C LEU A 28 12.99 8.02 -17.87
N ILE A 29 11.88 7.92 -17.14
CA ILE A 29 11.76 8.43 -15.76
C ILE A 29 12.51 7.51 -14.80
N LEU A 30 13.28 8.10 -13.90
CA LEU A 30 13.97 7.40 -12.82
C LEU A 30 13.41 7.83 -11.47
N SER A 31 12.83 6.89 -10.72
CA SER A 31 12.32 7.11 -9.36
C SER A 31 12.72 5.96 -8.44
N ALA A 32 12.54 6.15 -7.13
CA ALA A 32 12.79 5.12 -6.14
C ALA A 32 11.81 5.23 -4.97
N ALA A 33 11.40 4.08 -4.42
CA ALA A 33 10.73 4.00 -3.13
C ALA A 33 11.78 4.03 -2.01
N VAL A 34 11.61 4.93 -1.03
CA VAL A 34 12.60 5.19 0.01
C VAL A 34 12.01 5.10 1.41
N ALA A 35 12.82 4.67 2.37
CA ALA A 35 12.39 4.49 3.75
C ALA A 35 12.11 5.81 4.48
N ALA A 36 11.13 5.79 5.38
CA ALA A 36 10.80 6.92 6.26
C ALA A 36 11.58 6.91 7.59
N GLY A 37 11.95 5.73 8.10
CA GLY A 37 12.59 5.57 9.42
C GLY A 37 13.94 6.28 9.52
N TYR A 38 14.15 7.06 10.58
CA TYR A 38 15.34 7.89 10.77
C TYR A 38 16.66 7.11 10.70
N ASP A 39 16.70 5.93 11.34
CA ASP A 39 17.86 5.03 11.35
C ASP A 39 18.21 4.55 9.94
N LYS A 40 17.19 4.20 9.15
CA LYS A 40 17.36 3.77 7.75
C LYS A 40 17.85 4.92 6.88
N VAL A 41 17.25 6.09 7.02
CA VAL A 41 17.64 7.30 6.27
C VAL A 41 19.10 7.65 6.55
N GLU A 42 19.50 7.66 7.81
CA GLU A 42 20.87 7.97 8.22
C GLU A 42 21.91 6.95 7.73
N ALA A 43 21.58 5.65 7.80
CA ALA A 43 22.52 4.60 7.43
C ALA A 43 22.63 4.40 5.90
N GLY A 44 21.55 4.64 5.15
CA GLY A 44 21.43 4.16 3.77
C GLY A 44 21.45 5.24 2.68
N TYR A 45 21.10 6.49 2.99
CA TYR A 45 20.70 7.44 1.95
C TYR A 45 21.56 8.72 1.95
N ASP A 46 22.28 8.94 0.85
CA ASP A 46 22.83 10.25 0.50
C ASP A 46 21.72 11.04 -0.21
N VAL A 47 20.89 11.70 0.61
CA VAL A 47 19.68 12.41 0.14
C VAL A 47 19.98 13.47 -0.93
N PRO A 48 21.04 14.30 -0.82
CA PRO A 48 21.40 15.23 -1.90
C PRO A 48 21.72 14.55 -3.23
N GLN A 49 22.44 13.42 -3.22
CA GLN A 49 22.73 12.67 -4.46
C GLN A 49 21.46 12.03 -5.04
N ILE A 50 20.60 11.46 -4.19
CA ILE A 50 19.31 10.92 -4.62
C ILE A 50 18.46 12.01 -5.28
N ASN A 51 18.37 13.18 -4.65
CA ASN A 51 17.61 14.32 -5.16
C ASN A 51 18.14 14.82 -6.51
N ARG A 52 19.46 14.71 -6.74
CA ARG A 52 20.09 15.11 -8.00
C ARG A 52 19.65 14.22 -9.17
N TYR A 53 19.66 12.90 -8.99
CA TYR A 53 19.52 11.95 -10.09
C TYR A 53 18.09 11.47 -10.33
N LEU A 54 17.29 11.33 -9.26
CA LEU A 54 15.90 10.91 -9.40
C LEU A 54 15.03 12.06 -9.91
N ASP A 55 14.02 11.71 -10.72
CA ASP A 55 12.96 12.61 -11.14
C ASP A 55 11.96 12.82 -10.01
N TYR A 56 11.56 11.73 -9.34
CA TYR A 56 10.69 11.75 -8.16
C TYR A 56 11.15 10.74 -7.10
N ILE A 57 10.84 11.02 -5.83
CA ILE A 57 11.19 10.22 -4.65
C ILE A 57 9.88 9.76 -4.00
N ASN A 58 9.60 8.46 -4.02
CA ASN A 58 8.41 7.87 -3.41
C ASN A 58 8.69 7.56 -1.93
N LEU A 59 8.32 8.45 -1.02
CA LEU A 59 8.56 8.26 0.41
C LEU A 59 7.53 7.27 1.00
N MET A 60 7.99 6.14 1.53
CA MET A 60 7.13 5.15 2.19
C MET A 60 6.76 5.62 3.61
N SER A 61 5.92 6.65 3.73
CA SER A 61 5.44 7.27 4.98
C SER A 61 4.29 6.51 5.65
N TYR A 62 4.37 5.19 5.59
CA TYR A 62 3.49 4.22 6.24
C TYR A 62 4.37 3.13 6.87
N ASP A 63 3.77 2.15 7.54
CA ASP A 63 4.49 1.21 8.40
C ASP A 63 5.30 1.91 9.49
N LEU A 64 4.78 3.05 9.96
CA LEU A 64 5.41 3.82 11.03
C LEU A 64 5.21 3.13 12.37
N ARG A 65 4.10 2.41 12.53
CA ARG A 65 3.85 1.46 13.63
C ARG A 65 3.27 0.18 13.09
N GLY A 66 3.56 -0.93 13.75
CA GLY A 66 3.04 -2.24 13.36
C GLY A 66 3.24 -3.28 14.44
N ALA A 67 2.86 -4.52 14.15
CA ALA A 67 2.86 -5.63 15.11
C ALA A 67 4.24 -6.00 15.70
N TRP A 68 5.31 -5.40 15.19
CA TRP A 68 6.67 -5.47 15.76
C TRP A 68 6.84 -4.58 17.00
N ASP A 69 5.92 -3.65 17.25
CA ASP A 69 5.89 -2.79 18.44
C ASP A 69 5.16 -3.50 19.61
N SER A 70 5.55 -3.18 20.84
CA SER A 70 4.91 -3.69 22.06
C SER A 70 3.65 -2.92 22.46
N PHE A 71 3.18 -2.02 21.62
CA PHE A 71 2.01 -1.17 21.84
C PHE A 71 1.28 -0.92 20.52
N VAL A 72 -0.02 -0.63 20.60
CA VAL A 72 -0.82 -0.28 19.42
C VAL A 72 -0.49 1.14 18.97
N GLY A 73 -0.30 1.32 17.68
CA GLY A 73 0.07 2.60 17.10
C GLY A 73 -0.40 2.72 15.67
N HIS A 74 -0.43 3.96 15.18
CA HIS A 74 -0.96 4.24 13.85
C HIS A 74 0.00 3.84 12.72
N ASN A 75 -0.54 3.22 11.66
CA ASN A 75 0.21 2.84 10.47
C ASN A 75 0.88 4.06 9.80
N SER A 76 0.12 5.15 9.64
CA SER A 76 0.55 6.37 8.96
C SER A 76 -0.07 7.62 9.61
N PRO A 77 0.24 7.94 10.88
CA PRO A 77 -0.29 9.13 11.53
C PRO A 77 0.23 10.39 10.83
N LEU A 78 -0.62 11.39 10.58
CA LEU A 78 -0.15 12.64 9.95
C LEU A 78 0.80 13.41 10.87
N PHE A 79 0.43 13.54 12.15
CA PHE A 79 1.25 14.17 13.19
C PHE A 79 1.60 13.18 14.30
N GLY A 80 2.73 13.45 14.97
CA GLY A 80 3.15 12.69 16.13
C GLY A 80 2.25 12.93 17.35
N ALA A 81 2.36 12.05 18.34
CA ALA A 81 1.61 12.15 19.59
C ALA A 81 2.54 11.92 20.79
N ILE A 82 2.09 12.28 21.99
CA ILE A 82 2.80 11.97 23.23
C ILE A 82 2.44 10.55 23.66
N ASP A 83 3.45 9.71 23.84
CA ASP A 83 3.28 8.34 24.31
C ASP A 83 2.98 8.30 25.82
N ARG A 84 2.72 7.09 26.33
CA ARG A 84 2.38 6.88 27.75
C ARG A 84 3.52 7.14 28.72
N THR A 85 4.75 7.22 28.23
CA THR A 85 5.93 7.57 29.02
C THR A 85 6.21 9.07 29.03
N GLY A 86 5.39 9.86 28.31
CA GLY A 86 5.54 11.31 28.17
C GLY A 86 6.53 11.71 27.07
N ASN A 87 7.01 10.77 26.26
CA ASN A 87 7.93 11.05 25.16
C ASN A 87 7.13 11.35 23.88
N THR A 88 7.67 12.23 23.04
CA THR A 88 7.09 12.49 21.72
C THR A 88 7.39 11.34 20.78
N ASP A 89 6.35 10.68 20.28
CA ASP A 89 6.47 9.80 19.12
C ASP A 89 6.64 10.65 17.85
N THR A 90 7.83 10.59 17.27
CA THR A 90 8.19 11.36 16.07
C THR A 90 7.97 10.59 14.76
N LEU A 91 7.49 9.35 14.81
CA LEU A 91 7.23 8.57 13.61
C LEU A 91 5.84 8.90 13.05
N SER A 92 5.76 10.07 12.40
CA SER A 92 4.58 10.57 11.69
C SER A 92 4.92 11.01 10.27
N VAL A 93 3.92 11.03 9.38
CA VAL A 93 4.05 11.45 7.97
C VAL A 93 4.73 12.81 7.87
N SER A 94 4.27 13.80 8.64
CA SER A 94 4.85 15.15 8.63
C SER A 94 6.31 15.16 9.04
N ALA A 95 6.66 14.49 10.12
CA ALA A 95 8.01 14.49 10.68
C ALA A 95 9.01 13.74 9.79
N VAL A 96 8.64 12.56 9.29
CA VAL A 96 9.52 11.76 8.41
C VAL A 96 9.68 12.43 7.04
N THR A 97 8.65 13.07 6.51
CA THR A 97 8.72 13.82 5.24
C THR A 97 9.62 15.04 5.41
N MET A 98 9.48 15.80 6.50
CA MET A 98 10.35 16.94 6.78
C MET A 98 11.79 16.55 7.06
N ASN A 99 12.06 15.35 7.59
CA ASN A 99 13.42 14.83 7.72
C ASN A 99 14.11 14.67 6.36
N TRP A 100 13.40 14.20 5.33
CA TRP A 100 13.94 14.13 3.96
C TRP A 100 14.25 15.52 3.41
N VAL A 101 13.34 16.49 3.60
CA VAL A 101 13.56 17.89 3.19
C VAL A 101 14.79 18.47 3.89
N ASN A 102 14.90 18.32 5.20
CA ASN A 102 16.02 18.82 6.00
C ASN A 102 17.37 18.20 5.61
N ARG A 103 17.34 17.02 4.97
CA ARG A 103 18.53 16.33 4.45
C ARG A 103 18.85 16.66 2.99
N GLY A 104 18.06 17.53 2.34
CA GLY A 104 18.35 18.06 1.00
C GLY A 104 17.45 17.54 -0.11
N ALA A 105 16.34 16.87 0.20
CA ALA A 105 15.32 16.55 -0.80
C ALA A 105 14.51 17.80 -1.17
N SER A 106 14.32 18.00 -2.47
CA SER A 106 13.39 18.97 -3.03
C SER A 106 11.94 18.57 -2.70
N ARG A 107 11.11 19.51 -2.23
CA ARG A 107 9.71 19.23 -1.87
C ARG A 107 8.91 18.78 -3.10
N GLU A 108 9.15 19.44 -4.23
CA GLU A 108 8.53 19.19 -5.53
C GLU A 108 8.88 17.82 -6.14
N LYS A 109 9.97 17.19 -5.68
CA LYS A 109 10.34 15.82 -6.09
C LYS A 109 9.82 14.75 -5.13
N LEU A 110 9.39 15.14 -3.92
CA LEU A 110 9.02 14.20 -2.87
C LEU A 110 7.52 13.86 -2.98
N LEU A 111 7.23 12.61 -3.33
CA LEU A 111 5.89 12.05 -3.36
C LEU A 111 5.62 11.34 -2.04
N VAL A 112 4.64 11.84 -1.28
CA VAL A 112 4.32 11.31 0.06
C VAL A 112 3.48 10.04 -0.07
N GLY A 113 3.90 8.97 0.59
CA GLY A 113 3.24 7.67 0.55
C GLY A 113 1.96 7.63 1.38
N LEU A 114 0.86 7.22 0.75
CA LEU A 114 -0.47 7.07 1.33
C LEU A 114 -0.89 5.59 1.28
N PRO A 115 -1.17 4.95 2.42
CA PRO A 115 -1.57 3.56 2.46
C PRO A 115 -3.07 3.40 2.20
N THR A 116 -3.45 2.41 1.40
CA THR A 116 -4.83 1.90 1.27
C THR A 116 -5.01 0.60 2.05
N TYR A 117 -4.29 0.50 3.17
CA TYR A 117 -4.28 -0.65 4.07
C TYR A 117 -4.10 -0.18 5.51
N GLY A 118 -4.34 -1.08 6.44
CA GLY A 118 -4.15 -0.88 7.86
C GLY A 118 -3.22 -1.89 8.50
N ARG A 119 -2.69 -1.52 9.66
CA ARG A 119 -1.93 -2.39 10.54
C ARG A 119 -2.82 -2.84 11.69
N VAL A 120 -2.78 -4.13 12.00
CA VAL A 120 -3.64 -4.74 13.02
C VAL A 120 -2.80 -5.29 14.16
N PHE A 121 -3.25 -5.01 15.37
CA PHE A 121 -2.61 -5.42 16.60
C PHE A 121 -3.56 -6.31 17.40
N ARG A 122 -2.95 -7.15 18.24
CA ARG A 122 -3.62 -7.79 19.35
C ARG A 122 -3.36 -7.00 20.63
N LEU A 123 -4.41 -6.41 21.22
CA LEU A 123 -4.34 -5.77 22.53
C LEU A 123 -3.98 -6.79 23.60
N SER A 124 -3.11 -6.41 24.53
CA SER A 124 -2.84 -7.21 25.74
C SER A 124 -3.99 -7.09 26.75
N ASP A 125 -4.65 -5.93 26.80
CA ASP A 125 -5.85 -5.67 27.59
C ASP A 125 -6.96 -5.13 26.67
N PRO A 126 -8.01 -5.91 26.37
CA PRO A 126 -9.13 -5.49 25.53
C PRO A 126 -9.92 -4.27 26.03
N THR A 127 -9.76 -3.90 27.31
CA THR A 127 -10.43 -2.72 27.88
C THR A 127 -9.66 -1.43 27.62
N ASP A 128 -8.39 -1.54 27.26
CA ASP A 128 -7.50 -0.42 26.99
C ASP A 128 -7.27 -0.26 25.50
N THR A 129 -8.07 0.61 24.87
CA THR A 129 -8.19 0.68 23.41
C THR A 129 -7.56 1.95 22.82
N GLU A 130 -7.01 2.81 23.67
CA GLU A 130 -6.42 4.08 23.24
C GLU A 130 -5.05 3.84 22.57
N PRO A 131 -4.61 4.73 21.68
CA PRO A 131 -3.25 4.70 21.14
C PRO A 131 -2.20 4.52 22.24
N PHE A 132 -1.14 3.80 21.92
CA PHE A 132 -0.07 3.38 22.84
C PHE A 132 -0.49 2.36 23.92
N ALA A 133 -1.72 1.82 23.88
CA ALA A 133 -2.08 0.67 24.73
C ALA A 133 -1.18 -0.55 24.46
N PRO A 134 -0.85 -1.35 25.49
CA PRO A 134 0.03 -2.51 25.31
C PRO A 134 -0.51 -3.51 24.29
N ALA A 135 0.36 -3.96 23.40
CA ALA A 135 0.05 -4.97 22.39
C ALA A 135 0.83 -6.26 22.67
N SER A 136 0.24 -7.39 22.32
CA SER A 136 0.81 -8.74 22.47
C SER A 136 1.28 -9.32 21.13
N GLY A 137 1.13 -8.57 20.03
CA GLY A 137 1.64 -8.93 18.71
C GLY A 137 0.64 -8.63 17.59
N ALA A 138 0.76 -9.37 16.50
CA ALA A 138 -0.06 -9.19 15.31
C ALA A 138 -1.52 -9.56 15.55
N GLY A 139 -2.42 -8.70 15.05
CA GLY A 139 -3.84 -9.00 14.99
C GLY A 139 -4.16 -10.10 13.96
N THR A 140 -5.43 -10.48 13.95
CA THR A 140 -5.95 -11.54 13.09
C THR A 140 -5.79 -11.17 11.62
N ARG A 141 -5.33 -12.14 10.82
CA ARG A 141 -5.17 -11.96 9.37
C ARG A 141 -6.50 -11.77 8.67
N GLY A 142 -6.47 -11.01 7.57
CA GLY A 142 -7.60 -10.89 6.65
C GLY A 142 -7.93 -12.17 5.90
N THR A 143 -9.17 -12.26 5.41
CA THR A 143 -9.64 -13.37 4.57
C THR A 143 -8.93 -13.41 3.22
N TYR A 144 -8.64 -12.23 2.65
CA TYR A 144 -8.08 -12.04 1.33
C TYR A 144 -6.58 -11.79 1.38
N THR A 145 -6.13 -10.84 2.20
CA THR A 145 -4.70 -10.50 2.36
C THR A 145 -3.91 -11.61 3.04
N ARG A 146 -4.54 -12.37 3.95
CA ARG A 146 -4.00 -13.58 4.60
C ARG A 146 -2.71 -13.38 5.39
N GLU A 147 -2.37 -12.14 5.70
CA GLU A 147 -1.22 -11.76 6.52
C GLU A 147 -1.69 -11.29 7.90
N ALA A 148 -1.11 -11.84 8.97
CA ALA A 148 -1.43 -11.40 10.32
C ALA A 148 -0.86 -10.00 10.56
N GLY A 149 -1.66 -9.12 11.17
CA GLY A 149 -1.28 -7.74 11.41
C GLY A 149 -1.40 -6.79 10.22
N PHE A 150 -2.06 -7.23 9.14
CA PHE A 150 -2.29 -6.45 7.93
C PHE A 150 -3.72 -6.69 7.41
N LEU A 151 -4.38 -5.61 6.95
CA LEU A 151 -5.67 -5.69 6.26
C LEU A 151 -5.72 -4.65 5.15
N SER A 152 -6.30 -5.00 4.00
CA SER A 152 -6.65 -4.02 2.97
C SER A 152 -7.76 -3.07 3.44
N TYR A 153 -7.92 -1.92 2.78
CA TYR A 153 -9.04 -1.02 3.08
C TYR A 153 -10.40 -1.69 2.88
N TYR A 154 -10.56 -2.49 1.82
CA TYR A 154 -11.81 -3.23 1.58
C TYR A 154 -12.10 -4.28 2.66
N GLU A 155 -11.09 -4.90 3.28
CA GLU A 155 -11.29 -5.79 4.43
C GLU A 155 -11.72 -5.00 5.66
N ILE A 156 -11.06 -3.87 5.93
CA ILE A 156 -11.31 -3.02 7.09
C ILE A 156 -12.73 -2.46 7.05
N CYS A 157 -13.13 -1.85 5.93
CA CYS A 157 -14.46 -1.28 5.79
C CYS A 157 -15.55 -2.36 5.88
N THR A 158 -15.29 -3.57 5.34
CA THR A 158 -16.24 -4.67 5.38
C THR A 158 -16.45 -5.14 6.82
N LEU A 159 -15.37 -5.28 7.59
CA LEU A 159 -15.44 -5.63 9.01
C LEU A 159 -16.21 -4.58 9.81
N ILE A 160 -15.95 -3.29 9.57
CA ILE A 160 -16.66 -2.20 10.24
C ILE A 160 -18.15 -2.21 9.87
N ASN A 161 -18.49 -2.36 8.57
CA ASN A 161 -19.87 -2.37 8.07
C ASN A 161 -20.67 -3.59 8.54
N GLN A 162 -20.02 -4.73 8.78
CA GLN A 162 -20.65 -5.91 9.38
C GLN A 162 -21.05 -5.69 10.86
N GLY A 163 -20.50 -4.67 11.50
CA GLY A 163 -20.75 -4.32 12.89
C GLY A 163 -19.82 -5.03 13.89
N GLY A 164 -19.89 -4.61 15.15
CA GLY A 164 -19.08 -5.18 16.24
C GLY A 164 -17.72 -4.50 16.46
N TYR A 165 -17.29 -3.63 15.54
CA TYR A 165 -16.16 -2.73 15.76
C TYR A 165 -16.64 -1.36 16.23
N THR A 166 -15.95 -0.80 17.23
CA THR A 166 -16.07 0.61 17.58
C THR A 166 -15.02 1.39 16.80
N THR A 167 -15.44 2.42 16.08
CA THR A 167 -14.54 3.34 15.36
C THR A 167 -14.30 4.60 16.17
N LYS A 168 -13.05 5.08 16.19
CA LYS A 168 -12.62 6.34 16.79
C LYS A 168 -11.69 7.06 15.83
N ARG A 169 -11.60 8.38 15.99
CA ARG A 169 -10.62 9.21 15.26
C ARG A 169 -9.67 9.82 16.28
N ASP A 170 -8.37 9.61 16.07
CA ASP A 170 -7.34 10.29 16.86
C ASP A 170 -7.21 11.72 16.33
N THR A 171 -7.55 12.70 17.16
CA THR A 171 -7.54 14.12 16.79
C THR A 171 -6.14 14.73 16.79
N ASN A 172 -5.14 14.07 17.39
CA ASN A 172 -3.75 14.48 17.33
C ASN A 172 -3.11 13.93 16.05
N ALA A 173 -3.30 12.63 15.79
CA ALA A 173 -2.71 11.95 14.63
C ALA A 173 -3.47 12.19 13.32
N LEU A 174 -4.72 12.66 13.39
CA LEU A 174 -5.64 12.93 12.28
C LEU A 174 -5.92 11.70 11.40
N VAL A 175 -6.04 10.53 12.04
CA VAL A 175 -6.32 9.25 11.39
C VAL A 175 -7.34 8.44 12.23
N PRO A 176 -8.12 7.55 11.58
CA PRO A 176 -9.04 6.68 12.30
C PRO A 176 -8.33 5.44 12.87
N TYR A 177 -8.98 4.84 13.86
CA TYR A 177 -8.74 3.46 14.26
C TYR A 177 -10.06 2.78 14.63
N ALA A 178 -10.07 1.46 14.57
CA ALA A 178 -11.21 0.64 14.95
C ALA A 178 -10.78 -0.47 15.89
N TYR A 179 -11.63 -0.88 16.82
CA TYR A 179 -11.32 -1.98 17.72
C TYR A 179 -12.55 -2.84 18.05
N SER A 180 -12.30 -4.13 18.32
CA SER A 180 -13.29 -5.09 18.76
C SER A 180 -12.62 -6.21 19.53
N GLY A 181 -13.04 -6.45 20.78
CA GLY A 181 -12.35 -7.40 21.66
C GLY A 181 -10.87 -7.04 21.79
N ASP A 182 -9.99 -8.01 21.53
CA ASP A 182 -8.53 -7.82 21.52
C ASP A 182 -7.97 -7.34 20.17
N GLN A 183 -8.81 -7.03 19.18
CA GLN A 183 -8.35 -6.59 17.86
C GLN A 183 -8.36 -5.07 17.78
N TRP A 184 -7.25 -4.48 17.34
CA TRP A 184 -7.10 -3.04 17.13
C TRP A 184 -6.53 -2.76 15.74
N ILE A 185 -7.21 -1.94 14.95
CA ILE A 185 -6.91 -1.67 13.54
C ILE A 185 -6.61 -0.18 13.39
N SER A 186 -5.37 0.17 13.01
CA SER A 186 -5.09 1.50 12.45
C SER A 186 -5.26 1.46 10.95
N TYR A 187 -5.86 2.49 10.37
CA TYR A 187 -6.05 2.59 8.93
C TYR A 187 -6.17 4.05 8.48
N ASP A 188 -6.25 4.25 7.17
CA ASP A 188 -6.60 5.52 6.55
C ASP A 188 -7.98 5.42 5.89
N ASP A 189 -8.76 6.49 5.95
CA ASP A 189 -10.05 6.62 5.27
C ASP A 189 -10.10 7.85 4.36
N ILE A 190 -11.23 8.05 3.69
CA ILE A 190 -11.43 9.20 2.79
C ILE A 190 -11.10 10.53 3.49
N GLU A 191 -11.46 10.66 4.77
CA GLU A 191 -11.24 11.88 5.55
C GLU A 191 -9.75 12.08 5.85
N SER A 192 -9.07 11.07 6.41
CA SER A 192 -7.64 11.20 6.74
C SER A 192 -6.78 11.42 5.51
N LEU A 193 -7.09 10.77 4.39
CA LEU A 193 -6.36 10.99 3.13
C LEU A 193 -6.60 12.39 2.58
N ARG A 194 -7.82 12.94 2.64
CA ARG A 194 -8.06 14.34 2.28
C ARG A 194 -7.27 15.29 3.17
N THR A 195 -7.24 15.05 4.48
CA THR A 195 -6.45 15.85 5.42
C THR A 195 -4.95 15.80 5.10
N LYS A 196 -4.42 14.62 4.80
CA LYS A 196 -3.02 14.45 4.36
C LYS A 196 -2.76 15.19 3.06
N MET A 197 -3.65 15.08 2.07
CA MET A 197 -3.53 15.79 0.80
C MET A 197 -3.56 17.31 0.96
N THR A 198 -4.45 17.85 1.81
CA THR A 198 -4.44 19.27 2.16
C THR A 198 -3.10 19.68 2.76
N TRP A 199 -2.62 18.93 3.77
CA TRP A 199 -1.32 19.21 4.37
C TRP A 199 -0.18 19.16 3.34
N MET A 200 -0.22 18.20 2.41
CA MET A 200 0.79 18.05 1.36
C MET A 200 0.81 19.25 0.41
N ASN A 201 -0.36 19.68 -0.05
CA ASN A 201 -0.54 20.84 -0.92
C ASN A 201 -0.09 22.13 -0.22
N ASP A 202 -0.50 22.35 1.03
CA ASP A 202 -0.12 23.52 1.83
C ASP A 202 1.40 23.59 2.08
N ASN A 203 2.07 22.43 2.06
CA ASN A 203 3.52 22.32 2.24
C ASN A 203 4.30 22.21 0.93
N GLY A 204 3.64 22.30 -0.23
CA GLY A 204 4.30 22.32 -1.55
C GLY A 204 5.04 21.03 -1.91
N PHE A 205 4.54 19.86 -1.48
CA PHE A 205 5.09 18.58 -1.90
C PHE A 205 4.65 18.20 -3.32
N GLY A 206 5.46 17.39 -4.01
CA GLY A 206 5.29 17.07 -5.42
C GLY A 206 4.07 16.23 -5.78
N GLY A 207 3.45 15.58 -4.79
CA GLY A 207 2.26 14.75 -4.97
C GLY A 207 2.22 13.56 -4.03
N ALA A 208 1.37 12.59 -4.35
CA ALA A 208 1.16 11.38 -3.56
C ALA A 208 1.62 10.12 -4.31
N MET A 209 2.19 9.18 -3.57
CA MET A 209 2.35 7.78 -3.99
C MET A 209 1.36 6.93 -3.19
N VAL A 210 0.69 5.97 -3.82
CA VAL A 210 -0.32 5.14 -3.16
C VAL A 210 0.14 3.70 -3.10
N TRP A 211 0.12 3.12 -1.89
CA TRP A 211 0.37 1.69 -1.68
C TRP A 211 -0.87 1.02 -1.09
N ALA A 212 -1.63 0.24 -1.84
CA ALA A 212 -1.55 0.03 -3.28
C ALA A 212 -2.95 0.06 -3.92
N VAL A 213 -3.02 0.18 -5.24
CA VAL A 213 -4.28 0.36 -5.97
C VAL A 213 -5.27 -0.78 -5.72
N GLU A 214 -4.77 -2.01 -5.58
CA GLU A 214 -5.52 -3.23 -5.35
C GLU A 214 -5.96 -3.44 -3.90
N LEU A 215 -5.57 -2.56 -2.97
CA LEU A 215 -5.99 -2.63 -1.57
C LEU A 215 -7.09 -1.63 -1.23
N ASP A 216 -7.37 -0.68 -2.13
CA ASP A 216 -8.57 0.15 -2.08
C ASP A 216 -9.82 -0.67 -2.43
N ASP A 217 -11.01 -0.10 -2.26
CA ASP A 217 -12.29 -0.75 -2.60
C ASP A 217 -12.55 -0.75 -4.11
N PHE A 218 -11.73 -1.52 -4.83
CA PHE A 218 -11.88 -1.76 -6.26
C PHE A 218 -13.13 -2.62 -6.52
N PRO A 219 -13.84 -2.41 -7.64
CA PRO A 219 -15.07 -3.13 -7.92
C PRO A 219 -14.79 -4.62 -8.20
N TYR A 220 -15.27 -5.50 -7.33
CA TYR A 220 -15.28 -6.95 -7.56
C TYR A 220 -16.65 -7.36 -8.11
N ASN A 221 -16.69 -8.10 -9.23
CA ASN A 221 -17.94 -8.46 -9.93
C ASN A 221 -18.88 -7.27 -10.20
N GLY A 222 -18.31 -6.09 -10.45
CA GLY A 222 -19.06 -4.89 -10.81
C GLY A 222 -19.58 -4.05 -9.64
N SER A 223 -19.22 -4.36 -8.38
CA SER A 223 -19.61 -3.51 -7.25
C SER A 223 -18.54 -3.46 -6.13
N PRO A 224 -18.33 -2.28 -5.51
CA PRO A 224 -17.49 -2.11 -4.32
C PRO A 224 -18.13 -2.73 -3.06
N LEU A 225 -17.31 -3.10 -2.07
CA LEU A 225 -17.73 -3.75 -0.82
C LEU A 225 -18.08 -2.74 0.30
N CYS A 226 -17.46 -1.57 0.31
CA CYS A 226 -17.60 -0.57 1.38
C CYS A 226 -18.85 0.30 1.24
N GLY A 227 -19.52 0.28 0.08
CA GLY A 227 -20.65 1.18 -0.22
C GLY A 227 -20.25 2.64 -0.45
N GLN A 228 -18.98 2.90 -0.78
CA GLN A 228 -18.41 4.26 -0.96
C GLN A 228 -18.10 4.62 -2.42
N GLY A 229 -18.49 3.75 -3.36
CA GLY A 229 -18.10 3.86 -4.78
C GLY A 229 -16.78 3.12 -5.06
N PRO A 230 -16.41 2.95 -6.35
CA PRO A 230 -15.17 2.27 -6.73
C PRO A 230 -13.96 3.15 -6.41
N TYR A 231 -12.88 2.53 -5.90
CA TYR A 231 -11.63 3.21 -5.56
C TYR A 231 -11.85 4.49 -4.71
N PRO A 232 -12.58 4.42 -3.58
CA PRO A 232 -12.97 5.59 -2.80
C PRO A 232 -11.76 6.37 -2.28
N LEU A 233 -10.69 5.69 -1.87
CA LEU A 233 -9.48 6.34 -1.36
C LEU A 233 -8.70 7.00 -2.49
N LEU A 234 -8.44 6.29 -3.59
CA LEU A 234 -7.75 6.86 -4.75
C LEU A 234 -8.55 8.01 -5.37
N THR A 235 -9.88 7.91 -5.44
CA THR A 235 -10.76 8.99 -5.94
C THR A 235 -10.66 10.22 -5.05
N ALA A 236 -10.57 10.04 -3.73
CA ALA A 236 -10.37 11.16 -2.81
C ALA A 236 -9.03 11.85 -3.04
N ILE A 237 -7.95 11.07 -3.23
CA ILE A 237 -6.61 11.58 -3.53
C ILE A 237 -6.58 12.29 -4.88
N SER A 238 -7.16 11.70 -5.93
CA SER A 238 -7.09 12.25 -7.29
C SER A 238 -7.83 13.58 -7.41
N ARG A 239 -8.99 13.73 -6.77
CA ARG A 239 -9.73 15.01 -6.73
C ARG A 239 -8.90 16.11 -6.07
N CYS A 240 -8.26 15.79 -4.94
CA CYS A 240 -7.34 16.71 -4.26
C CYS A 240 -6.16 17.19 -5.13
N LEU A 241 -5.70 16.36 -6.08
CA LEU A 241 -4.62 16.72 -7.02
C LEU A 241 -5.13 17.52 -8.22
N MET A 242 -6.32 17.18 -8.75
CA MET A 242 -6.88 17.79 -9.96
C MET A 242 -7.55 19.14 -9.72
N ASP A 243 -8.22 19.31 -8.58
CA ASP A 243 -9.08 20.47 -8.31
C ASP A 243 -8.35 21.65 -7.67
N GLY A 244 -7.01 21.57 -7.55
CA GLY A 244 -6.15 22.71 -7.23
C GLY A 244 -6.53 23.44 -5.94
N VAL A 245 -6.43 22.76 -4.79
CA VAL A 245 -6.55 23.26 -3.40
C VAL A 245 -7.89 22.95 -2.68
N GLN A 246 -8.97 22.56 -3.37
CA GLN A 246 -10.21 22.16 -2.67
C GLN A 246 -10.31 20.65 -2.41
N CYS A 247 -9.62 20.19 -1.37
CA CYS A 247 -9.76 18.85 -0.79
C CYS A 247 -11.00 18.65 0.10
N ALA A 248 -11.86 19.68 0.21
CA ALA A 248 -12.99 19.67 1.12
C ALA A 248 -14.05 18.63 0.68
N PRO A 249 -14.83 18.07 1.62
CA PRO A 249 -15.95 17.22 1.25
C PRO A 249 -17.00 18.07 0.51
N GLU A 250 -17.15 17.83 -0.79
CA GLU A 250 -18.46 18.05 -1.41
C GLU A 250 -19.48 17.20 -0.66
N GLY A 251 -20.69 17.74 -0.48
CA GLY A 251 -21.81 17.06 0.19
C GLY A 251 -22.11 15.67 -0.39
N PRO A 252 -23.11 14.95 0.15
CA PRO A 252 -23.38 13.56 -0.24
C PRO A 252 -23.40 13.43 -1.76
N MET A 253 -22.56 12.52 -2.27
CA MET A 253 -22.46 12.19 -3.68
C MET A 253 -23.88 12.08 -4.26
N PRO A 254 -24.17 12.69 -5.43
CA PRO A 254 -25.43 12.45 -6.12
C PRO A 254 -25.54 10.94 -6.31
N THR A 255 -26.44 10.31 -5.55
CA THR A 255 -26.84 8.94 -5.80
C THR A 255 -27.54 8.98 -7.15
N THR A 256 -26.81 8.58 -8.20
CA THR A 256 -27.49 8.23 -9.44
C THR A 256 -28.44 7.10 -9.08
N PRO A 257 -29.75 7.23 -9.37
CA PRO A 257 -30.71 6.19 -9.04
C PRO A 257 -30.27 4.92 -9.74
N VAL A 258 -29.98 3.87 -8.97
CA VAL A 258 -29.83 2.51 -9.49
C VAL A 258 -31.12 2.19 -10.24
N PRO A 259 -31.09 1.96 -11.57
CA PRO A 259 -32.30 1.60 -12.28
C PRO A 259 -32.83 0.28 -11.68
N PRO A 260 -34.16 0.16 -11.49
CA PRO A 260 -34.75 -1.03 -10.90
C PRO A 260 -34.38 -2.27 -11.72
N PRO A 261 -34.18 -3.43 -11.08
CA PRO A 261 -33.79 -4.65 -11.75
C PRO A 261 -34.81 -4.98 -12.85
N THR A 262 -34.33 -5.02 -14.09
CA THR A 262 -35.12 -5.50 -15.22
C THR A 262 -35.47 -6.97 -14.97
N SER A 263 -36.77 -7.26 -15.01
CA SER A 263 -37.30 -8.62 -14.88
C SER A 263 -36.68 -9.55 -15.93
N PRO A 264 -36.26 -10.77 -15.58
CA PRO A 264 -35.68 -11.70 -16.54
C PRO A 264 -36.73 -12.11 -17.58
N THR A 265 -36.37 -11.96 -18.85
CA THR A 265 -37.13 -12.50 -19.98
C THR A 265 -37.15 -14.03 -19.86
N PRO A 266 -38.29 -14.72 -20.09
CA PRO A 266 -38.35 -16.18 -19.97
C PRO A 266 -37.47 -16.85 -21.03
N VAL A 267 -36.49 -17.64 -20.59
CA VAL A 267 -35.73 -18.54 -21.46
C VAL A 267 -36.62 -19.76 -21.79
N PRO A 268 -36.70 -20.21 -23.05
CA PRO A 268 -37.49 -21.39 -23.42
C PRO A 268 -36.93 -22.65 -22.77
N VAL A 269 -37.81 -23.36 -22.05
CA VAL A 269 -37.55 -24.67 -21.45
C VAL A 269 -37.30 -25.70 -22.55
N THR A 270 -36.10 -26.28 -22.57
CA THR A 270 -35.82 -27.51 -23.35
C THR A 270 -35.84 -28.72 -22.41
N THR A 271 -36.64 -29.71 -22.78
CA THR A 271 -36.90 -30.94 -22.03
C THR A 271 -35.67 -31.87 -22.04
N PRO A 272 -35.29 -32.50 -20.92
CA PRO A 272 -34.20 -33.48 -20.91
C PRO A 272 -34.66 -34.81 -21.52
N THR A 273 -33.90 -35.34 -22.47
CA THR A 273 -34.06 -36.72 -22.95
C THR A 273 -33.07 -37.62 -22.21
N THR A 274 -33.59 -38.65 -21.56
CA THR A 274 -32.86 -39.66 -20.79
C THR A 274 -31.92 -40.49 -21.68
N GLN A 275 -30.64 -40.61 -21.32
CA GLN A 275 -29.75 -41.65 -21.85
C GLN A 275 -29.15 -42.48 -20.70
N GLN A 276 -29.08 -43.78 -20.96
CA GLN A 276 -28.86 -44.89 -20.05
C GLN A 276 -27.35 -45.11 -19.74
N PRO A 277 -26.99 -45.70 -18.57
CA PRO A 277 -25.59 -45.84 -18.18
C PRO A 277 -24.88 -46.97 -18.95
N THR A 278 -23.68 -46.70 -19.44
CA THR A 278 -22.72 -47.73 -19.91
C THR A 278 -21.49 -47.78 -18.99
N THR A 279 -21.02 -49.00 -18.75
CA THR A 279 -20.02 -49.41 -17.75
C THR A 279 -18.59 -49.01 -18.14
N PRO A 280 -17.68 -48.73 -17.18
CA PRO A 280 -16.30 -48.35 -17.50
C PRO A 280 -15.43 -49.55 -17.88
N VAL A 281 -14.70 -49.42 -18.99
CA VAL A 281 -13.61 -50.32 -19.38
C VAL A 281 -12.30 -49.85 -18.75
N VAL A 282 -11.67 -50.75 -18.00
CA VAL A 282 -10.34 -50.58 -17.40
C VAL A 282 -9.28 -50.68 -18.51
N VAL A 283 -8.48 -49.63 -18.68
CA VAL A 283 -7.27 -49.66 -19.52
C VAL A 283 -6.06 -49.57 -18.62
N THR A 284 -5.26 -50.64 -18.59
CA THR A 284 -3.97 -50.72 -17.91
C THR A 284 -2.87 -50.08 -18.75
N SER A 285 -2.13 -49.14 -18.18
CA SER A 285 -0.90 -48.58 -18.76
C SER A 285 0.35 -49.28 -18.21
N PRO A 286 1.38 -49.58 -19.01
CA PRO A 286 2.61 -50.19 -18.51
C PRO A 286 3.57 -49.17 -17.89
N SER A 287 4.25 -49.63 -16.85
CA SER A 287 5.33 -48.97 -16.11
C SER A 287 6.65 -49.04 -16.90
N THR A 288 7.38 -47.92 -16.94
CA THR A 288 8.84 -47.92 -17.14
C THR A 288 9.50 -46.80 -16.32
N SER A 289 10.41 -47.19 -15.44
CA SER A 289 11.34 -46.34 -14.68
C SER A 289 12.57 -45.94 -15.52
N LYS A 290 13.12 -44.74 -15.30
CA LYS A 290 14.55 -44.38 -15.39
C LYS A 290 14.74 -42.96 -14.84
N GLN A 291 15.36 -42.84 -13.66
CA GLN A 291 16.76 -42.48 -13.39
C GLN A 291 17.05 -40.96 -13.40
N GLN A 292 17.56 -40.50 -12.25
CA GLN A 292 18.07 -39.16 -11.97
C GLN A 292 19.25 -38.81 -12.87
N GLN A 293 19.24 -37.58 -13.39
CA GLN A 293 20.43 -36.94 -13.93
C GLN A 293 20.46 -35.48 -13.50
N THR A 294 21.47 -35.13 -12.73
CA THR A 294 21.84 -33.77 -12.34
C THR A 294 22.44 -33.04 -13.54
N THR A 295 21.97 -31.82 -13.81
CA THR A 295 22.63 -30.94 -14.79
C THR A 295 22.71 -29.52 -14.25
N TYR A 296 23.95 -29.02 -14.19
CA TYR A 296 24.33 -27.64 -13.94
C TYR A 296 23.80 -26.71 -15.05
N CYS A 297 23.43 -25.47 -14.72
CA CYS A 297 23.13 -24.42 -15.69
C CYS A 297 24.12 -23.25 -15.51
N PRO A 298 24.84 -22.81 -16.56
CA PRO A 298 25.83 -21.74 -16.48
C PRO A 298 25.21 -20.34 -16.68
N SER A 299 25.85 -19.35 -16.07
CA SER A 299 25.99 -17.93 -16.44
C SER A 299 24.86 -17.30 -17.27
N LEU A 300 24.01 -16.51 -16.62
CA LEU A 300 23.01 -15.66 -17.28
C LEU A 300 23.67 -14.40 -17.88
N LEU A 301 23.84 -14.39 -19.20
CA LEU A 301 24.09 -13.18 -19.98
C LEU A 301 22.73 -12.57 -20.32
N ILE A 302 22.37 -11.44 -19.72
CA ILE A 302 21.10 -10.75 -20.01
C ILE A 302 21.35 -9.75 -21.14
N VAL A 303 20.78 -10.06 -22.32
CA VAL A 303 20.51 -9.08 -23.37
C VAL A 303 19.04 -8.71 -23.22
N LEU A 304 18.74 -7.50 -22.78
CA LEU A 304 17.36 -6.99 -22.68
C LEU A 304 17.09 -6.07 -23.87
N THR A 305 16.29 -6.59 -24.81
CA THR A 305 15.42 -5.78 -25.66
C THR A 305 14.04 -5.74 -25.01
N SER A 306 13.43 -4.55 -25.02
CA SER A 306 12.07 -4.20 -24.57
C SER A 306 11.94 -3.63 -23.15
N VAL A 307 11.31 -2.45 -23.14
CA VAL A 307 11.06 -1.54 -22.02
C VAL A 307 10.33 -2.26 -20.89
N THR A 308 10.94 -2.28 -19.71
CA THR A 308 10.29 -2.65 -18.44
C THR A 308 10.76 -1.67 -17.37
N LEU A 309 9.82 -1.09 -16.63
CA LEU A 309 10.11 -0.29 -15.43
C LEU A 309 10.88 -1.19 -14.46
N LEU A 310 12.09 -0.80 -14.07
CA LEU A 310 12.89 -1.50 -13.06
C LEU A 310 12.64 -0.83 -11.70
N GLU A 311 11.76 -1.41 -10.88
CA GLU A 311 11.68 -1.08 -9.46
C GLU A 311 12.74 -1.88 -8.70
N ILE A 312 13.71 -1.19 -8.10
CA ILE A 312 14.63 -1.80 -7.13
C ILE A 312 14.04 -1.59 -5.74
N ALA A 313 13.27 -2.56 -5.26
CA ALA A 313 12.83 -2.62 -3.87
C ALA A 313 13.87 -3.35 -3.02
N VAL A 314 14.67 -2.61 -2.23
CA VAL A 314 15.57 -3.23 -1.24
C VAL A 314 14.77 -3.58 0.01
N HIS A 315 14.19 -4.77 0.04
CA HIS A 315 13.67 -5.36 1.27
C HIS A 315 14.84 -5.93 2.09
N GLY A 316 15.16 -5.27 3.20
CA GLY A 316 16.08 -5.81 4.20
C GLY A 316 15.42 -6.97 4.95
N TYR A 317 15.49 -8.19 4.41
CA TYR A 317 15.20 -9.40 5.18
C TYR A 317 16.38 -9.69 6.11
N VAL A 318 16.19 -9.46 7.42
CA VAL A 318 17.04 -10.07 8.45
C VAL A 318 16.55 -11.51 8.59
N GLY A 319 17.12 -12.42 7.81
CA GLY A 319 16.96 -13.85 7.99
C GLY A 319 17.72 -14.30 9.24
N LEU A 320 16.99 -14.83 10.22
CA LEU A 320 17.55 -15.68 11.27
C LEU A 320 17.92 -17.04 10.65
N CYS A 321 19.16 -17.46 10.86
CA CYS A 321 19.56 -18.87 10.72
C CYS A 321 18.81 -19.75 11.73
#